data_AF-K5VYG3-F1
#
_entry.id   AF-K5VYG3-F1
#
_cell.length_a   1.000
_cell.length_b   1.000
_cell.length_c   1.000
_cell.angle_alpha   90.00
_cell.angle_beta   90.00
_cell.angle_gamma   90.00
#
_symmetry.space_group_name_H-M   'P 1'
#
loop_
_entity.id
_entity.type
_entity.pdbx_description
1 polymer ?
#
loop_
_entity_poly.entity_id
_entity_poly.type
_entity_poly.pdbx_seq_one_letter_code
_entity_poly.pdbx_strand_id
1 'polypeptide(L)'
;IIHLSQLVGIYLWKLHHKTDVLVVSEDVEMLKVLNALEYAPEPATLVTIYIVLGEYLLFKRQLDTGRQYLIKASNVMSLQDLQTSTPSLDALLMVGEPEEDTKEYLTALGQLTYVDKATSMVIGWTPFLDHEYEKQLKQLVLSQPWFATHSAVALRCKSLLLLREAMRLSRIRASAASKSSERLETALPLEWYTQYWEMLEDTWRHIALLYPQMLQSSLYPDLEQHTLCLKTCLIVSLSAQIEMHNMPSFFHLESRQKALSTAIEVIGLTKGWKEEDYAMLEPTLGICHGIVANALRDDRRLYAGSPDEFVKIQEALAVLITSTTLLADKIPYLGALSLFSSRRYS
;
A
#
# COMPACT_ATOMS: atom_id res chain seq x y z
N ILE A 1 -7.80 18.34 -16.02
CA ILE A 1 -6.47 17.92 -15.53
C ILE A 1 -5.63 19.11 -15.04
N ILE A 2 -5.39 20.15 -15.85
CA ILE A 2 -4.54 21.30 -15.45
C ILE A 2 -4.95 21.91 -14.10
N HIS A 3 -6.23 22.27 -13.92
CA HIS A 3 -6.73 22.85 -12.66
C HIS A 3 -6.59 21.91 -11.46
N LEU A 4 -6.71 20.60 -11.69
CA LEU A 4 -6.53 19.60 -10.64
C LEU A 4 -5.06 19.50 -10.23
N SER A 5 -4.14 19.48 -11.20
CA SER A 5 -2.70 19.50 -10.92
C SER A 5 -2.28 20.79 -10.20
N GLN A 6 -2.85 21.94 -10.59
CA GLN A 6 -2.61 23.22 -9.90
C GLN A 6 -3.16 23.21 -8.48
N LEU A 7 -4.37 22.69 -8.26
CA LEU A 7 -4.97 22.54 -6.94
C LEU A 7 -4.07 21.71 -6.01
N VAL A 8 -3.65 20.52 -6.45
CA VAL A 8 -2.77 19.65 -5.67
C VAL A 8 -1.40 20.30 -5.46
N GLY A 9 -0.82 20.92 -6.49
CA GLY A 9 0.45 21.62 -6.39
C GLY A 9 0.44 22.77 -5.39
N ILE A 10 -0.63 23.59 -5.40
CA ILE A 10 -0.85 24.66 -4.41
C ILE A 10 -0.91 24.07 -3.00
N TYR A 11 -1.67 22.99 -2.82
CA TYR A 11 -1.81 22.33 -1.53
C TYR A 11 -0.48 21.78 -0.99
N LEU A 12 0.27 21.05 -1.82
CA LEU A 12 1.59 20.53 -1.45
C LEU A 12 2.58 21.66 -1.15
N TRP A 13 2.54 22.75 -1.91
CA TRP A 13 3.38 23.93 -1.67
C TRP A 13 3.07 24.57 -0.31
N LYS A 14 1.79 24.72 0.04
CA LYS A 14 1.34 25.24 1.35
C LYS A 14 1.80 24.35 2.50
N LEU A 15 1.69 23.03 2.34
CA LEU A 15 2.18 22.06 3.32
C LEU A 15 3.70 22.17 3.52
N HIS A 16 4.46 22.27 2.43
CA HIS A 16 5.92 22.37 2.49
C HIS A 16 6.38 23.67 3.18
N HIS A 17 5.75 24.80 2.84
CA HIS A 17 6.14 26.12 3.36
C HIS A 17 5.41 26.52 4.66
N LYS A 18 4.51 25.66 5.15
CA LYS A 18 3.71 25.89 6.38
C LYS A 18 3.00 27.25 6.37
N THR A 19 2.33 27.57 5.27
CA THR A 19 1.73 28.90 5.02
C THR A 19 0.40 28.82 4.29
N ASP A 20 -0.44 29.84 4.49
CA ASP A 20 -1.78 29.95 3.91
C ASP A 20 -1.91 31.03 2.83
N VAL A 21 -0.80 31.59 2.34
CA VAL A 21 -0.79 32.66 1.34
C VAL A 21 -1.56 32.30 0.05
N LEU A 22 -1.65 31.02 -0.29
CA LEU A 22 -2.31 30.54 -1.51
C LEU A 22 -3.74 30.01 -1.30
N VAL A 23 -4.38 30.21 -0.14
CA VAL A 23 -5.75 29.71 0.12
C VAL A 23 -6.75 30.20 -0.93
N VAL A 24 -6.70 31.48 -1.31
CA VAL A 24 -7.61 32.03 -2.34
C VAL A 24 -7.40 31.34 -3.69
N SER A 25 -6.14 31.08 -4.07
CA SER A 25 -5.81 30.37 -5.31
C SER A 25 -6.29 28.91 -5.28
N GLU A 26 -6.17 28.25 -4.13
CA GLU A 26 -6.68 26.89 -3.90
C GLU A 26 -8.20 26.82 -4.11
N ASP A 27 -8.97 27.76 -3.55
CA ASP A 27 -10.42 27.83 -3.72
C ASP A 27 -10.81 28.11 -5.17
N VAL A 28 -10.08 29.00 -5.86
CA VAL A 28 -10.29 29.31 -7.27
C VAL A 28 -10.04 28.08 -8.16
N GLU A 29 -8.94 27.34 -7.92
CA GLU A 29 -8.65 26.13 -8.69
C GLU A 29 -9.65 25.01 -8.40
N MET A 30 -10.11 24.86 -7.15
CA MET A 30 -11.19 23.93 -6.82
C MET A 30 -12.46 24.26 -7.60
N LEU A 31 -12.88 25.54 -7.63
CA LEU A 31 -14.07 25.96 -8.38
C LEU A 31 -13.92 25.66 -9.88
N LYS A 32 -12.74 25.92 -10.46
CA LYS A 32 -12.46 25.61 -11.87
C LYS A 32 -12.51 24.11 -12.16
N VAL A 33 -12.01 23.27 -11.24
CA VAL A 33 -12.14 21.80 -11.38
C VAL A 33 -13.61 21.42 -11.40
N LEU A 34 -14.41 21.91 -10.44
CA LEU A 34 -15.83 21.57 -10.35
C LEU A 34 -16.63 22.05 -11.58
N ASN A 35 -16.35 23.25 -12.07
CA ASN A 35 -16.98 23.77 -13.29
C ASN A 35 -16.56 22.94 -14.52
N ALA A 36 -15.31 22.49 -14.59
CA ALA A 36 -14.84 21.64 -15.70
C ALA A 36 -15.52 20.26 -15.71
N LEU A 37 -16.02 19.80 -14.56
CA LEU A 37 -16.76 18.53 -14.47
C LEU A 37 -18.19 18.62 -15.03
N GLU A 38 -18.72 19.82 -15.31
CA GLU A 38 -20.01 19.99 -16.01
C GLU A 38 -19.97 19.41 -17.42
N TYR A 39 -18.78 19.42 -18.06
CA TYR A 39 -18.51 18.76 -19.33
C TYR A 39 -17.67 17.52 -19.05
N ALA A 40 -18.35 16.41 -18.75
CA ALA A 40 -17.70 15.19 -18.30
C ALA A 40 -16.62 14.73 -19.31
N PRO A 41 -15.35 14.58 -18.87
CA PRO A 41 -14.29 14.03 -19.71
C PRO A 41 -14.50 12.53 -19.90
N GLU A 42 -13.55 11.89 -20.60
CA GLU A 42 -13.55 10.44 -20.75
C GLU A 42 -13.60 9.73 -19.39
N PRO A 43 -14.24 8.55 -19.29
CA PRO A 43 -14.49 7.89 -18.01
C PRO A 43 -13.24 7.65 -17.17
N ALA A 44 -12.12 7.20 -17.76
CA ALA A 44 -10.88 6.95 -17.03
C ALA A 44 -10.28 8.23 -16.44
N THR A 45 -10.29 9.33 -17.21
CA THR A 45 -9.89 10.65 -16.74
C THR A 45 -10.82 11.13 -15.61
N LEU A 46 -12.13 10.94 -15.73
CA LEU A 46 -13.11 11.34 -14.73
C LEU A 46 -12.91 10.58 -13.40
N VAL A 47 -12.66 9.27 -13.48
CA VAL A 47 -12.29 8.43 -12.33
C VAL A 47 -11.04 8.98 -11.66
N THR A 48 -10.00 9.29 -12.45
CA THR A 48 -8.75 9.86 -11.94
C THR A 48 -8.97 11.20 -11.24
N ILE A 49 -9.79 12.09 -11.81
CA ILE A 49 -10.13 13.36 -11.17
C ILE A 49 -10.79 13.15 -9.81
N TYR A 50 -11.77 12.24 -9.74
CA TYR A 50 -12.46 11.95 -8.49
C TYR A 50 -11.58 11.26 -7.44
N ILE A 51 -10.65 10.40 -7.86
CA ILE A 51 -9.63 9.83 -6.95
C ILE A 51 -8.79 10.94 -6.33
N VAL A 52 -8.20 11.81 -7.17
CA VAL A 52 -7.30 12.87 -6.70
C VAL A 52 -8.05 13.87 -5.81
N LEU A 53 -9.29 14.23 -6.15
CA LEU A 53 -10.13 15.07 -5.28
C LEU A 53 -10.42 14.38 -3.94
N GLY A 54 -10.72 13.08 -3.98
CA GLY A 54 -10.92 12.27 -2.78
C GLY A 54 -9.70 12.28 -1.86
N GLU A 55 -8.53 11.98 -2.40
CA GLU A 55 -7.25 12.01 -1.67
C GLU A 55 -6.93 13.42 -1.15
N TYR A 56 -7.04 14.46 -1.97
CA TYR A 56 -6.84 15.84 -1.55
C TYR A 56 -7.72 16.21 -0.34
N LEU A 57 -9.00 15.82 -0.35
CA LEU A 57 -9.91 16.08 0.77
C LEU A 57 -9.58 15.25 2.02
N LEU A 58 -9.09 14.01 1.84
CA LEU A 58 -8.53 13.21 2.94
C LEU A 58 -7.36 13.94 3.60
N PHE A 59 -6.42 14.46 2.81
CA PHE A 59 -5.29 15.27 3.30
C PHE A 59 -5.76 16.55 4.00
N LYS A 60 -6.88 17.14 3.58
CA LYS A 60 -7.52 18.27 4.31
C LYS A 60 -8.34 17.86 5.54
N ARG A 61 -8.30 16.59 5.96
CA ARG A 61 -9.10 16.00 7.04
C ARG A 61 -10.62 16.10 6.82
N GLN A 62 -11.06 16.29 5.58
CA GLN A 62 -12.48 16.29 5.18
C GLN A 62 -12.89 14.88 4.76
N LEU A 63 -12.85 13.96 5.72
CA LEU A 63 -12.96 12.51 5.47
C LEU A 63 -14.25 12.12 4.74
N ASP A 64 -15.40 12.63 5.16
CA ASP A 64 -16.69 12.28 4.57
C ASP A 64 -16.83 12.78 3.13
N THR A 65 -16.41 14.02 2.86
CA THR A 65 -16.44 14.60 1.52
C THR A 65 -15.44 13.88 0.61
N GLY A 66 -14.24 13.57 1.10
CA GLY A 66 -13.25 12.78 0.36
C GLY A 66 -13.80 11.41 -0.02
N ARG A 67 -14.46 10.71 0.93
CA ARG A 67 -15.12 9.44 0.67
C ARG A 67 -16.19 9.53 -0.41
N GLN A 68 -17.00 10.60 -0.39
CA GLN A 68 -18.04 10.79 -1.41
C GLN A 68 -17.46 10.90 -2.82
N TYR A 69 -16.31 11.56 -3.00
CA TYR A 69 -15.63 11.60 -4.30
C TYR A 69 -15.08 10.24 -4.72
N LEU A 70 -14.53 9.45 -3.80
CA LEU A 70 -14.10 8.08 -4.10
C LEU A 70 -15.27 7.18 -4.51
N ILE A 71 -16.43 7.33 -3.86
CA ILE A 71 -17.66 6.63 -4.26
C ILE A 71 -18.12 7.10 -5.65
N LYS A 72 -18.03 8.39 -5.96
CA LYS A 72 -18.32 8.89 -7.32
C LYS A 72 -17.40 8.25 -8.36
N ALA A 73 -16.11 8.10 -8.07
CA ALA A 73 -15.17 7.39 -8.95
C ALA A 73 -15.62 5.93 -9.20
N SER A 74 -15.99 5.22 -8.14
CA SER A 74 -16.53 3.85 -8.25
C SER A 74 -17.79 3.79 -9.11
N ASN A 75 -18.72 4.74 -8.93
CA ASN A 75 -19.95 4.79 -9.71
C ASN A 75 -19.67 5.00 -11.20
N VAL A 76 -18.68 5.83 -11.56
CA VAL A 76 -18.27 6.01 -12.97
C VAL A 76 -17.76 4.69 -13.53
N MET A 77 -16.96 3.94 -12.77
CA MET A 77 -16.47 2.63 -13.21
C MET A 77 -17.59 1.61 -13.42
N SER A 78 -18.54 1.52 -12.48
CA SER A 78 -19.64 0.55 -12.58
C SER A 78 -20.63 0.90 -13.69
N LEU A 79 -20.92 2.19 -13.92
CA LEU A 79 -21.91 2.62 -14.92
C LEU A 79 -21.41 2.48 -16.36
N GLN A 80 -20.10 2.54 -16.57
CA GLN A 80 -19.48 2.49 -17.89
C GLN A 80 -18.99 1.07 -18.26
N ASP A 81 -19.39 0.06 -17.47
CA ASP A 81 -18.92 -1.33 -17.53
C ASP A 81 -17.41 -1.43 -17.78
N LEU A 82 -16.70 -0.57 -17.06
CA LEU A 82 -15.25 -0.52 -17.06
C LEU A 82 -14.73 -1.74 -16.31
N GLN A 83 -14.74 -2.87 -17.01
CA GLN A 83 -14.14 -4.12 -16.60
C GLN A 83 -12.97 -4.42 -17.54
N THR A 84 -11.89 -5.01 -17.00
CA THR A 84 -10.87 -5.59 -17.88
C THR A 84 -11.52 -6.70 -18.68
N SER A 85 -11.68 -6.51 -19.99
CA SER A 85 -12.20 -7.54 -20.89
C SER A 85 -11.45 -8.85 -20.69
N THR A 86 -12.17 -9.98 -20.70
CA THR A 86 -11.55 -11.31 -20.73
C THR A 86 -10.50 -11.33 -21.85
N PRO A 87 -9.25 -11.73 -21.54
CA PRO A 87 -8.18 -11.66 -22.53
C PRO A 87 -8.56 -12.52 -23.75
N SER A 88 -8.54 -11.91 -24.94
CA SER A 88 -8.63 -12.66 -26.18
C SER A 88 -7.37 -13.53 -26.33
N LEU A 89 -7.46 -14.60 -27.13
CA LEU A 89 -6.30 -15.45 -27.41
C LEU A 89 -5.12 -14.64 -27.97
N ASP A 90 -5.42 -13.59 -28.75
CA ASP A 90 -4.43 -12.66 -29.30
C ASP A 90 -3.82 -11.74 -28.24
N ALA A 91 -4.59 -11.31 -27.22
CA ALA A 91 -4.09 -10.53 -26.10
C ALA A 91 -3.13 -11.34 -25.21
N LEU A 92 -3.35 -12.65 -25.06
CA LEU A 92 -2.43 -13.54 -24.32
C LEU A 92 -1.07 -13.71 -25.04
N LEU A 93 -1.03 -13.52 -26.36
CA LEU A 93 0.18 -13.59 -27.17
C LEU A 93 0.91 -12.25 -27.27
N MET A 94 0.23 -11.14 -26.91
CA MET A 94 0.78 -9.79 -26.88
C MET A 94 1.52 -9.55 -25.56
N VAL A 95 2.84 -9.77 -25.57
CA VAL A 95 3.76 -9.41 -24.46
C VAL A 95 4.16 -7.92 -24.50
N GLY A 96 3.61 -7.17 -25.46
CA GLY A 96 3.94 -5.77 -25.72
C GLY A 96 3.39 -4.80 -24.69
N GLU A 97 3.92 -3.58 -24.74
CA GLU A 97 3.40 -2.44 -24.00
C GLU A 97 1.97 -2.11 -24.49
N PRO A 98 0.98 -1.90 -23.59
CA PRO A 98 -0.39 -1.58 -24.00
C PRO A 98 -0.47 -0.21 -24.68
N GLU A 99 -1.55 0.04 -25.41
CA GLU A 99 -1.88 1.37 -25.92
C GLU A 99 -2.13 2.36 -24.77
N GLU A 100 -1.90 3.67 -25.01
CA GLU A 100 -2.00 4.70 -23.97
C GLU A 100 -3.38 4.74 -23.30
N ASP A 101 -4.46 4.66 -24.07
CA ASP A 101 -5.83 4.65 -23.53
C ASP A 101 -6.05 3.44 -22.59
N THR A 102 -5.47 2.29 -22.94
CA THR A 102 -5.51 1.09 -22.10
C THR A 102 -4.68 1.29 -20.83
N LYS A 103 -3.53 1.95 -20.90
CA LYS A 103 -2.74 2.29 -19.70
C LYS A 103 -3.46 3.25 -18.79
N GLU A 104 -4.07 4.32 -19.32
CA GLU A 104 -4.84 5.28 -18.54
C GLU A 104 -5.97 4.57 -17.80
N TYR A 105 -6.71 3.73 -18.54
CA TYR A 105 -7.77 2.90 -18.00
C TYR A 105 -7.31 1.98 -16.86
N LEU A 106 -6.29 1.15 -17.09
CA LEU A 106 -5.77 0.22 -16.09
C LEU A 106 -5.16 0.94 -14.89
N THR A 107 -4.59 2.12 -15.11
CA THR A 107 -4.04 2.99 -14.05
C THR A 107 -5.16 3.54 -13.18
N ALA A 108 -6.25 4.03 -13.77
CA ALA A 108 -7.41 4.52 -13.04
C ALA A 108 -8.04 3.40 -12.20
N LEU A 109 -8.23 2.21 -12.78
CA LEU A 109 -8.75 1.02 -12.10
C LEU A 109 -7.86 0.61 -10.92
N GLY A 110 -6.56 0.47 -11.18
CA GLY A 110 -5.58 0.10 -10.18
C GLY A 110 -5.53 1.11 -9.04
N GLN A 111 -5.46 2.40 -9.37
CA GLN A 111 -5.40 3.45 -8.35
C GLN A 111 -6.66 3.48 -7.49
N LEU A 112 -7.86 3.37 -8.08
CA LEU A 112 -9.09 3.32 -7.29
C LEU A 112 -9.12 2.11 -6.36
N THR A 113 -8.71 0.94 -6.87
CA THR A 113 -8.66 -0.28 -6.08
C THR A 113 -7.64 -0.18 -4.96
N TYR A 114 -6.45 0.37 -5.23
CA TYR A 114 -5.45 0.65 -4.22
C TYR A 114 -6.03 1.54 -3.12
N VAL A 115 -6.67 2.66 -3.47
CA VAL A 115 -7.23 3.62 -2.51
C VAL A 115 -8.36 2.98 -1.68
N ASP A 116 -9.25 2.22 -2.31
CA ASP A 116 -10.31 1.47 -1.61
C ASP A 116 -9.72 0.54 -0.53
N LYS A 117 -8.71 -0.26 -0.89
CA LYS A 117 -8.12 -1.21 0.06
C LYS A 117 -7.25 -0.52 1.10
N ALA A 118 -6.50 0.51 0.71
CA ALA A 118 -5.64 1.27 1.62
C ALA A 118 -6.48 2.01 2.67
N THR A 119 -7.56 2.68 2.27
CA THR A 119 -8.46 3.38 3.20
C THR A 119 -9.22 2.40 4.09
N SER A 120 -9.61 1.23 3.57
CA SER A 120 -10.20 0.17 4.39
C SER A 120 -9.23 -0.36 5.45
N MET A 121 -7.95 -0.55 5.11
CA MET A 121 -6.92 -1.00 6.05
C MET A 121 -6.52 0.09 7.07
N VAL A 122 -6.39 1.33 6.63
CA VAL A 122 -5.83 2.43 7.45
C VAL A 122 -6.90 3.12 8.30
N ILE A 123 -8.06 3.41 7.70
CA ILE A 123 -9.15 4.19 8.31
C ILE A 123 -10.27 3.27 8.81
N GLY A 124 -10.31 2.02 8.36
CA GLY A 124 -11.39 1.08 8.73
C GLY A 124 -12.67 1.30 7.95
N TRP A 125 -12.61 1.98 6.80
CA TRP A 125 -13.77 2.15 5.94
C TRP A 125 -14.25 0.83 5.35
N THR A 126 -15.58 0.72 5.19
CA THR A 126 -16.17 -0.32 4.36
C THR A 126 -15.73 -0.09 2.92
N PRO A 127 -15.17 -1.12 2.26
CA PRO A 127 -14.84 -1.06 0.84
C PRO A 127 -16.04 -0.60 0.01
N PHE A 128 -15.80 0.29 -0.94
CA PHE A 128 -16.80 0.78 -1.90
C PHE A 128 -16.69 0.09 -3.26
N LEU A 129 -15.60 -0.62 -3.53
CA LEU A 129 -15.49 -1.51 -4.69
C LEU A 129 -15.84 -2.96 -4.31
N ASP A 130 -16.45 -3.66 -5.27
CA ASP A 130 -16.70 -5.10 -5.14
C ASP A 130 -15.40 -5.94 -5.25
N HIS A 131 -15.57 -7.25 -5.10
CA HIS A 131 -14.47 -8.21 -5.17
C HIS A 131 -14.04 -8.56 -6.60
N GLU A 132 -14.84 -8.20 -7.62
CA GLU A 132 -14.52 -8.50 -9.01
C GLU A 132 -13.36 -7.64 -9.49
N TYR A 133 -13.29 -6.37 -9.06
CA TYR A 133 -12.13 -5.51 -9.35
C TYR A 133 -10.81 -6.07 -8.78
N GLU A 134 -10.82 -6.69 -7.60
CA GLU A 134 -9.64 -7.37 -7.07
C GLU A 134 -9.23 -8.58 -7.91
N LYS A 135 -10.22 -9.32 -8.43
CA LYS A 135 -10.00 -10.47 -9.32
C LYS A 135 -9.42 -10.04 -10.66
N GLN A 136 -9.92 -8.95 -11.23
CA GLN A 136 -9.38 -8.35 -12.46
C GLN A 136 -7.91 -7.95 -12.29
N LEU A 137 -7.55 -7.31 -11.17
CA LEU A 137 -6.15 -6.97 -10.88
C LEU A 137 -5.24 -8.20 -10.78
N LYS A 138 -5.70 -9.29 -10.15
CA LYS A 138 -4.95 -10.55 -10.08
C LYS A 138 -4.74 -11.15 -11.48
N GLN A 139 -5.71 -10.99 -12.37
CA GLN A 139 -5.63 -11.48 -13.75
C GLN A 139 -4.74 -10.63 -14.66
N LEU A 140 -4.35 -9.40 -14.26
CA LEU A 140 -3.46 -8.55 -15.08
C LEU A 140 -2.13 -9.20 -15.42
N VAL A 141 -1.60 -10.07 -14.55
CA VAL A 141 -0.35 -10.80 -14.84
C VAL A 141 -0.50 -11.68 -16.08
N LEU A 142 -1.72 -12.19 -16.35
CA LEU A 142 -2.03 -13.02 -17.50
C LEU A 142 -2.49 -12.20 -18.70
N SER A 143 -3.35 -11.21 -18.48
CA SER A 143 -3.96 -10.44 -19.58
C SER A 143 -3.11 -9.27 -20.07
N GLN A 144 -2.30 -8.67 -19.20
CA GLN A 144 -1.47 -7.48 -19.47
C GLN A 144 -0.10 -7.57 -18.75
N PRO A 145 0.75 -8.55 -19.10
CA PRO A 145 1.96 -8.86 -18.33
C PRO A 145 2.95 -7.69 -18.26
N TRP A 146 3.07 -6.91 -19.34
CA TRP A 146 3.91 -5.72 -19.38
C TRP A 146 3.46 -4.70 -18.33
N PHE A 147 2.16 -4.36 -18.30
CA PHE A 147 1.62 -3.42 -17.33
C PHE A 147 1.78 -3.92 -15.90
N ALA A 148 1.49 -5.21 -15.66
CA ALA A 148 1.61 -5.82 -14.33
C ALA A 148 3.03 -5.77 -13.75
N THR A 149 4.06 -5.69 -14.60
CA THR A 149 5.47 -5.70 -14.20
C THR A 149 6.16 -4.34 -14.24
N HIS A 150 5.65 -3.38 -15.01
CA HIS A 150 6.28 -2.06 -15.19
C HIS A 150 5.46 -0.90 -14.60
N SER A 151 4.14 -1.07 -14.44
CA SER A 151 3.30 0.00 -13.89
C SER A 151 3.49 0.13 -12.39
N ALA A 152 3.89 1.32 -11.95
CA ALA A 152 3.97 1.67 -10.53
C ALA A 152 2.64 1.39 -9.80
N VAL A 153 1.50 1.71 -10.43
CA VAL A 153 0.18 1.48 -9.84
C VAL A 153 -0.11 -0.02 -9.69
N ALA A 154 0.20 -0.84 -10.71
CA ALA A 154 0.00 -2.28 -10.62
C ALA A 154 0.88 -2.91 -9.52
N LEU A 155 2.14 -2.51 -9.44
CA LEU A 155 3.08 -2.97 -8.42
C LEU A 155 2.63 -2.57 -7.00
N ARG A 156 2.16 -1.32 -6.83
CA ARG A 156 1.58 -0.82 -5.56
C ARG A 156 0.36 -1.64 -5.15
N CYS A 157 -0.58 -1.85 -6.07
CA CYS A 157 -1.78 -2.67 -5.83
C CYS A 157 -1.42 -4.08 -5.38
N LYS A 158 -0.53 -4.75 -6.13
CA LYS A 158 -0.11 -6.11 -5.82
C LYS A 158 0.54 -6.22 -4.45
N SER A 159 1.43 -5.28 -4.12
CA SER A 159 2.08 -5.22 -2.80
C SER A 159 1.04 -5.12 -1.68
N LEU A 160 0.05 -4.22 -1.82
CA LEU A 160 -1.01 -4.03 -0.83
C LEU A 160 -1.92 -5.26 -0.69
N LEU A 161 -2.29 -5.89 -1.80
CA LEU A 161 -3.12 -7.10 -1.80
C LEU A 161 -2.43 -8.27 -1.11
N LEU A 162 -1.12 -8.46 -1.35
CA LEU A 162 -0.31 -9.48 -0.67
C LEU A 162 -0.28 -9.22 0.84
N LEU A 163 -0.04 -7.98 1.27
CA LEU A 163 -0.04 -7.61 2.69
C LEU A 163 -1.40 -7.87 3.34
N ARG A 164 -2.49 -7.42 2.71
CA ARG A 164 -3.85 -7.61 3.24
C ARG A 164 -4.17 -9.09 3.43
N GLU A 165 -3.77 -9.92 2.47
CA GLU A 165 -4.06 -11.35 2.51
C GLU A 165 -3.18 -12.09 3.52
N ALA A 166 -1.90 -11.72 3.66
CA ALA A 166 -1.03 -12.20 4.74
C ALA A 166 -1.63 -11.86 6.12
N MET A 167 -2.12 -10.64 6.31
CA MET A 167 -2.82 -10.25 7.55
C MET A 167 -4.14 -11.03 7.76
N ARG A 168 -4.86 -11.39 6.70
CA ARG A 168 -6.06 -12.25 6.81
C ARG A 168 -5.70 -13.65 7.28
N LEU A 169 -4.68 -14.26 6.69
CA LEU A 169 -4.19 -15.59 7.09
C LEU A 169 -3.65 -15.58 8.53
N SER A 170 -2.93 -14.52 8.91
CA SER A 170 -2.44 -14.27 10.27
C SER A 170 -3.59 -14.27 11.30
N ARG A 171 -4.67 -13.53 11.00
CA ARG A 171 -5.87 -13.46 11.84
C ARG A 171 -6.58 -14.81 11.97
N ILE A 172 -6.72 -15.57 10.89
CA ILE A 172 -7.34 -16.91 10.93
C ILE A 172 -6.55 -17.81 11.89
N ARG A 173 -5.22 -17.83 11.76
CA ARG A 173 -4.36 -18.61 12.64
C ARG A 173 -4.46 -18.16 14.10
N ALA A 174 -4.39 -16.84 14.36
CA ALA A 174 -4.54 -16.31 15.71
C ALA A 174 -5.90 -16.68 16.34
N SER A 175 -6.98 -16.64 15.55
CA SER A 175 -8.33 -17.02 15.99
C SER A 175 -8.49 -18.51 16.26
N ALA A 176 -7.72 -19.37 15.58
CA ALA A 176 -7.67 -20.80 15.89
C ALA A 176 -6.92 -21.04 17.21
N ALA A 177 -5.77 -20.39 17.39
CA ALA A 177 -4.92 -20.51 18.57
C ALA A 177 -5.60 -20.05 19.88
N SER A 178 -6.53 -19.09 19.81
CA SER A 178 -7.27 -18.62 21.00
C SER A 178 -8.41 -19.56 21.44
N LYS A 179 -8.88 -20.46 20.56
CA LYS A 179 -9.97 -21.38 20.85
C LYS A 179 -9.52 -22.71 21.45
N SER A 180 -8.25 -23.08 21.31
CA SER A 180 -7.69 -24.29 21.93
C SER A 180 -7.17 -24.00 23.34
N SER A 181 -7.73 -24.65 24.35
CA SER A 181 -7.26 -24.56 25.75
C SER A 181 -5.89 -25.20 25.96
N GLU A 182 -5.43 -26.02 25.03
CA GLU A 182 -4.10 -26.63 25.04
C GLU A 182 -3.27 -26.03 23.91
N ARG A 183 -2.08 -25.51 24.25
CA ARG A 183 -1.13 -24.86 23.33
C ARG A 183 -0.50 -25.81 22.29
N LEU A 184 -1.05 -27.02 22.15
CA LEU A 184 -0.58 -28.08 21.27
C LEU A 184 -1.46 -28.10 20.02
N GLU A 185 -0.86 -27.66 18.91
CA GLU A 185 -1.30 -27.91 17.55
C GLU A 185 -2.78 -27.63 17.27
N THR A 186 -3.11 -26.35 17.07
CA THR A 186 -4.37 -26.03 16.39
C THR A 186 -4.28 -26.51 14.95
N ALA A 187 -4.85 -27.67 14.67
CA ALA A 187 -5.04 -28.16 13.32
C ALA A 187 -5.83 -27.11 12.54
N LEU A 188 -5.17 -26.42 11.62
CA LEU A 188 -5.82 -25.50 10.69
C LEU A 188 -6.43 -26.31 9.54
N PRO A 189 -7.48 -25.80 8.87
CA PRO A 189 -8.00 -26.43 7.66
C PRO A 189 -6.90 -26.58 6.60
N LEU A 190 -6.97 -27.64 5.78
CA LEU A 190 -5.99 -27.90 4.71
C LEU A 190 -5.89 -26.70 3.75
N GLU A 191 -7.03 -26.06 3.48
CA GLU A 191 -7.15 -24.88 2.61
C GLU A 191 -6.29 -23.71 3.12
N TRP A 192 -6.14 -23.56 4.44
CA TRP A 192 -5.29 -22.52 5.01
C TRP A 192 -3.82 -22.78 4.70
N TYR A 193 -3.36 -24.03 4.77
CA TYR A 193 -1.97 -24.38 4.45
C TYR A 193 -1.66 -24.16 2.97
N THR A 194 -2.59 -24.53 2.08
CA THR A 194 -2.45 -24.24 0.64
C THR A 194 -2.33 -22.75 0.38
N GLN A 195 -3.26 -21.95 0.92
CA GLN A 195 -3.23 -20.48 0.78
C GLN A 195 -1.96 -19.87 1.39
N TYR A 196 -1.47 -20.42 2.50
CA TYR A 196 -0.22 -19.98 3.12
C TYR A 196 0.97 -20.17 2.19
N TRP A 197 1.13 -21.34 1.59
CA TRP A 197 2.27 -21.61 0.71
C TRP A 197 2.19 -20.83 -0.59
N GLU A 198 1.01 -20.73 -1.20
CA GLU A 198 0.77 -19.90 -2.39
C GLU A 198 1.11 -18.42 -2.10
N MET A 199 0.63 -17.88 -0.99
CA MET A 199 0.90 -16.50 -0.58
C MET A 199 2.39 -16.26 -0.32
N LEU A 200 3.09 -17.21 0.30
CA LEU A 200 4.52 -17.10 0.56
C LEU A 200 5.31 -17.06 -0.76
N GLU A 201 4.96 -17.92 -1.71
CA GLU A 201 5.59 -17.97 -3.03
C GLU A 201 5.32 -16.70 -3.83
N ASP A 202 4.06 -16.24 -3.88
CA ASP A 202 3.68 -15.03 -4.59
C ASP A 202 4.33 -13.78 -4.02
N THR A 203 4.44 -13.70 -2.69
CA THR A 203 5.15 -12.61 -2.01
C THR A 203 6.63 -12.62 -2.38
N TRP A 204 7.27 -13.80 -2.39
CA TRP A 204 8.69 -13.93 -2.74
C TRP A 204 8.97 -13.54 -4.20
N ARG A 205 8.14 -14.02 -5.15
CA ARG A 205 8.24 -13.66 -6.57
C ARG A 205 8.08 -12.15 -6.77
N HIS A 206 7.14 -11.53 -6.06
CA HIS A 206 6.91 -10.09 -6.16
C HIS A 206 8.08 -9.26 -5.59
N ILE A 207 8.65 -9.67 -4.46
CA ILE A 207 9.87 -9.05 -3.92
C ILE A 207 11.04 -9.19 -4.92
N ALA A 208 11.21 -10.38 -5.51
CA ALA A 208 12.26 -10.63 -6.50
C ALA A 208 12.10 -9.80 -7.78
N LEU A 209 10.88 -9.38 -8.12
CA LEU A 209 10.60 -8.43 -9.19
C LEU A 209 10.94 -6.99 -8.78
N LEU A 210 10.53 -6.56 -7.59
CA LEU A 210 10.69 -5.19 -7.11
C LEU A 210 12.16 -4.82 -6.85
N TYR A 211 12.94 -5.73 -6.28
CA TYR A 211 14.30 -5.41 -5.81
C TYR A 211 15.24 -4.96 -6.94
N PRO A 212 15.37 -5.70 -8.07
CA PRO A 212 16.20 -5.27 -9.18
C PRO A 212 15.71 -3.97 -9.83
N GLN A 213 14.40 -3.78 -9.96
CA GLN A 213 13.82 -2.56 -10.53
C GLN A 213 14.13 -1.33 -9.66
N MET A 214 14.02 -1.47 -8.33
CA MET A 214 14.33 -0.40 -7.38
C MET A 214 15.82 -0.03 -7.43
N LEU A 215 16.71 -1.03 -7.49
CA LEU A 215 18.15 -0.77 -7.63
C LEU A 215 18.44 -0.07 -8.96
N GLN A 216 17.87 -0.57 -10.06
CA GLN A 216 18.05 0.02 -11.38
C GLN A 216 17.56 1.47 -11.42
N SER A 217 16.38 1.76 -10.89
CA SER A 217 15.83 3.13 -10.87
C SER A 217 16.68 4.06 -10.01
N SER A 218 17.25 3.56 -8.91
CA SER A 218 18.10 4.37 -8.01
C SER A 218 19.41 4.85 -8.63
N LEU A 219 19.82 4.27 -9.76
CA LEU A 219 21.00 4.72 -10.51
C LEU A 219 20.74 5.97 -11.36
N TYR A 220 19.46 6.35 -11.55
CA TYR A 220 19.06 7.48 -12.37
C TYR A 220 18.41 8.56 -11.50
N PRO A 221 19.04 9.75 -11.32
CA PRO A 221 18.49 10.82 -10.51
C PRO A 221 17.08 11.27 -10.93
N ASP A 222 16.80 11.26 -12.24
CA ASP A 222 15.49 11.64 -12.79
C ASP A 222 14.35 10.70 -12.37
N LEU A 223 14.69 9.51 -11.86
CA LEU A 223 13.74 8.49 -11.40
C LEU A 223 13.62 8.44 -9.87
N GLU A 224 13.98 9.50 -9.14
CA GLU A 224 13.91 9.54 -7.67
C GLU A 224 12.50 9.22 -7.16
N GLN A 225 11.45 9.80 -7.74
CA GLN A 225 10.06 9.53 -7.36
C GLN A 225 9.63 8.08 -7.65
N HIS A 226 10.05 7.54 -8.79
CA HIS A 226 9.77 6.14 -9.14
C HIS A 226 10.51 5.19 -8.18
N THR A 227 11.75 5.52 -7.81
CA THR A 227 12.54 4.78 -6.81
C THR A 227 11.85 4.79 -5.45
N LEU A 228 11.30 5.94 -5.03
CA LEU A 228 10.56 6.05 -3.77
C LEU A 228 9.29 5.19 -3.78
N CYS A 229 8.56 5.18 -4.90
CA CYS A 229 7.41 4.30 -5.11
C CYS A 229 7.79 2.82 -5.00
N LEU A 230 8.86 2.39 -5.67
CA LEU A 230 9.33 1.00 -5.62
C LEU A 230 9.82 0.60 -4.23
N LYS A 231 10.53 1.49 -3.52
CA LYS A 231 10.89 1.29 -2.10
C LYS A 231 9.66 1.07 -1.23
N THR A 232 8.61 1.87 -1.42
CA THR A 232 7.35 1.73 -0.68
C THR A 232 6.68 0.39 -0.98
N CYS A 233 6.58 0.01 -2.26
CA CYS A 233 6.07 -1.31 -2.66
C CYS A 233 6.85 -2.46 -2.03
N LEU A 234 8.19 -2.33 -1.99
CA LEU A 234 9.08 -3.31 -1.40
C LEU A 234 8.84 -3.43 0.10
N ILE A 235 8.75 -2.32 0.84
CA ILE A 235 8.44 -2.34 2.28
C ILE A 235 7.10 -3.00 2.58
N VAL A 236 6.06 -2.69 1.80
CA VAL A 236 4.73 -3.31 1.95
C VAL A 236 4.82 -4.82 1.71
N SER A 237 5.55 -5.25 0.69
CA SER A 237 5.73 -6.68 0.35
C SER A 237 6.60 -7.43 1.37
N LEU A 238 7.67 -6.81 1.86
CA LEU A 238 8.50 -7.34 2.95
C LEU A 238 7.69 -7.46 4.24
N SER A 239 6.78 -6.53 4.51
CA SER A 239 5.87 -6.61 5.66
C SER A 239 4.90 -7.78 5.53
N ALA A 240 4.41 -8.08 4.33
CA ALA A 240 3.66 -9.31 4.07
C ALA A 240 4.50 -10.55 4.37
N GLN A 241 5.76 -10.58 3.89
CA GLN A 241 6.69 -11.67 4.17
C GLN A 241 6.98 -11.84 5.68
N ILE A 242 7.09 -10.74 6.44
CA ILE A 242 7.23 -10.79 7.91
C ILE A 242 6.02 -11.45 8.54
N GLU A 243 4.79 -11.05 8.19
CA GLU A 243 3.57 -11.70 8.70
C GLU A 243 3.55 -13.20 8.38
N MET A 244 3.87 -13.57 7.14
CA MET A 244 3.94 -14.98 6.72
C MET A 244 4.93 -15.78 7.56
N HIS A 245 6.15 -15.27 7.77
CA HIS A 245 7.15 -15.95 8.57
C HIS A 245 6.91 -15.91 10.08
N ASN A 246 6.17 -14.93 10.57
CA ASN A 246 5.76 -14.83 11.96
C ASN A 246 4.77 -15.93 12.34
N MET A 247 3.90 -16.35 11.42
CA MET A 247 2.90 -17.39 11.69
C MET A 247 3.54 -18.69 12.22
N PRO A 248 4.50 -19.34 11.54
CA PRO A 248 5.17 -20.55 12.03
C PRO A 248 6.38 -20.29 12.96
N SER A 249 6.71 -19.03 13.29
CA SER A 249 7.93 -18.65 14.02
C SER A 249 8.12 -19.33 15.39
N PHE A 250 7.04 -19.76 16.03
CA PHE A 250 7.08 -20.49 17.29
C PHE A 250 7.67 -21.91 17.14
N PHE A 251 7.47 -22.54 15.97
CA PHE A 251 7.87 -23.93 15.70
C PHE A 251 9.11 -24.02 14.83
N HIS A 252 9.39 -22.99 14.02
CA HIS A 252 10.47 -22.99 13.03
C HIS A 252 11.43 -21.83 13.28
N LEU A 253 12.63 -22.15 13.77
CA LEU A 253 13.69 -21.17 14.04
C LEU A 253 14.09 -20.41 12.77
N GLU A 254 14.15 -21.11 11.63
CA GLU A 254 14.48 -20.53 10.32
C GLU A 254 13.47 -19.45 9.92
N SER A 255 12.18 -19.72 10.14
CA SER A 255 11.12 -18.75 9.85
C SER A 255 11.23 -17.52 10.73
N ARG A 256 11.52 -17.73 12.02
CA ARG A 256 11.76 -16.62 12.95
C ARG A 256 12.96 -15.76 12.54
N GLN A 257 14.09 -16.39 12.23
CA GLN A 257 15.29 -15.69 11.76
C GLN A 257 15.01 -14.93 10.46
N LYS A 258 14.23 -15.53 9.54
CA LYS A 258 13.83 -14.86 8.30
C LYS A 258 12.94 -13.64 8.55
N ALA A 259 11.94 -13.74 9.43
CA ALA A 259 11.10 -12.60 9.82
C ALA A 259 11.94 -11.45 10.40
N LEU A 260 12.89 -11.75 11.29
CA LEU A 260 13.77 -10.76 11.90
C LEU A 260 14.71 -10.12 10.86
N SER A 261 15.32 -10.92 9.98
CA SER A 261 16.20 -10.43 8.92
C SER A 261 15.44 -9.50 7.96
N THR A 262 14.25 -9.90 7.53
CA THR A 262 13.36 -9.07 6.70
C THR A 262 12.91 -7.80 7.44
N ALA A 263 12.67 -7.86 8.76
CA ALA A 263 12.37 -6.68 9.56
C ALA A 263 13.53 -5.68 9.56
N ILE A 264 14.77 -6.14 9.73
CA ILE A 264 15.97 -5.28 9.65
C ILE A 264 16.14 -4.68 8.25
N GLU A 265 15.82 -5.42 7.19
CA GLU A 265 15.84 -4.92 5.82
C GLU A 265 14.88 -3.73 5.63
N VAL A 266 13.65 -3.84 6.13
CA VAL A 266 12.68 -2.74 6.12
C VAL A 266 13.20 -1.52 6.87
N ILE A 267 13.86 -1.71 8.03
CA ILE A 267 14.50 -0.61 8.77
C ILE A 267 15.59 0.06 7.93
N GLY A 268 16.42 -0.73 7.23
CA GLY A 268 17.44 -0.21 6.33
C GLY A 268 16.86 0.66 5.22
N LEU A 269 15.77 0.21 4.58
CA LEU A 269 15.06 0.99 3.56
C LEU A 269 14.47 2.28 4.14
N THR A 270 13.84 2.20 5.31
CA THR A 270 13.20 3.33 6.01
C THR A 270 14.22 4.40 6.42
N LYS A 271 15.40 3.99 6.89
CA LYS A 271 16.49 4.91 7.28
C LYS A 271 17.05 5.70 6.08
N GLY A 272 16.87 5.19 4.86
CA GLY A 272 17.32 5.84 3.63
C GLY A 272 16.42 6.99 3.15
N TRP A 273 15.31 7.28 3.83
CA TRP A 273 14.42 8.40 3.47
C TRP A 273 14.87 9.73 4.05
N LYS A 274 14.71 10.78 3.25
CA LYS A 274 14.86 12.18 3.63
C LYS A 274 13.52 12.71 4.15
N GLU A 275 13.54 13.83 4.85
CA GLU A 275 12.30 14.46 5.35
C GLU A 275 11.33 14.85 4.21
N GLU A 276 11.87 15.31 3.08
CA GLU A 276 11.11 15.67 1.89
C GLU A 276 10.35 14.47 1.26
N ASP A 277 10.89 13.26 1.40
CA ASP A 277 10.26 12.04 0.87
C ASP A 277 8.92 11.78 1.54
N TYR A 278 8.75 12.13 2.82
CA TYR A 278 7.55 11.84 3.61
C TYR A 278 6.29 12.51 3.07
N ALA A 279 6.41 13.57 2.27
CA ALA A 279 5.28 14.19 1.60
C ALA A 279 4.69 13.33 0.46
N MET A 280 5.48 12.38 -0.05
CA MET A 280 5.14 11.48 -1.16
C MET A 280 4.89 10.03 -0.71
N LEU A 281 5.07 9.75 0.59
CA LEU A 281 4.88 8.43 1.17
C LEU A 281 3.39 8.10 1.40
N GLU A 282 3.13 6.81 1.60
CA GLU A 282 1.78 6.27 1.69
C GLU A 282 1.35 5.98 3.13
N PRO A 283 0.05 6.12 3.46
CA PRO A 283 -0.46 5.83 4.80
C PRO A 283 -0.31 4.37 5.24
N THR A 284 -0.24 3.44 4.28
CA THR A 284 -0.06 1.99 4.49
C THR A 284 1.26 1.65 5.19
N LEU A 285 2.27 2.52 5.07
CA LEU A 285 3.55 2.37 5.78
C LEU A 285 3.40 2.38 7.30
N GLY A 286 2.39 3.07 7.83
CA GLY A 286 2.07 3.02 9.25
C GLY A 286 1.77 1.61 9.74
N ILE A 287 1.01 0.83 8.95
CA ILE A 287 0.71 -0.58 9.25
C ILE A 287 1.98 -1.43 9.13
N CYS A 288 2.78 -1.19 8.09
CA CYS A 288 4.05 -1.88 7.85
C CYS A 288 5.02 -1.70 9.03
N HIS A 289 5.21 -0.46 9.49
CA HIS A 289 6.02 -0.17 10.67
C HIS A 289 5.50 -0.86 11.94
N GLY A 290 4.17 -0.97 12.09
CA GLY A 290 3.54 -1.72 13.18
C GLY A 290 3.88 -3.22 13.14
N ILE A 291 3.91 -3.83 11.94
CA ILE A 291 4.29 -5.23 11.74
C ILE A 291 5.77 -5.45 12.08
N VAL A 292 6.65 -4.59 11.57
CA VAL A 292 8.10 -4.64 11.85
C VAL A 292 8.37 -4.47 13.34
N ALA A 293 7.73 -3.50 14.00
CA ALA A 293 7.86 -3.28 15.44
C ALA A 293 7.44 -4.51 16.26
N ASN A 294 6.40 -5.22 15.83
CA ASN A 294 5.95 -6.44 16.49
C ASN A 294 6.95 -7.59 16.32
N ALA A 295 7.48 -7.79 15.11
CA ALA A 295 8.50 -8.80 14.86
C ALA A 295 9.74 -8.57 15.75
N LEU A 296 10.21 -7.31 15.85
CA LEU A 296 11.34 -6.94 16.72
C LEU A 296 11.04 -7.17 18.22
N ARG A 297 9.82 -6.86 18.66
CA ARG A 297 9.40 -7.05 20.08
C ARG A 297 9.27 -8.52 20.46
N ASP A 298 8.76 -9.34 19.55
CA ASP A 298 8.56 -10.76 19.78
C ASP A 298 9.89 -11.49 19.91
N ASP A 299 10.88 -11.07 19.12
CA ASP A 299 12.23 -11.59 19.20
C ASP A 299 12.96 -11.17 20.49
N ARG A 300 12.82 -9.90 20.91
CA ARG A 300 13.37 -9.39 22.19
C ARG A 300 12.90 -10.18 23.41
N ARG A 301 11.67 -10.70 23.40
CA ARG A 301 11.14 -11.49 24.53
C ARG A 301 11.83 -12.84 24.68
N LEU A 302 12.44 -13.33 23.61
CA LEU A 302 13.02 -14.66 23.52
C LEU A 302 14.55 -14.62 23.57
N TYR A 303 15.19 -13.54 23.12
CA TYR A 303 16.63 -13.27 23.26
C TYR A 303 16.91 -12.26 24.38
N ALA A 304 16.90 -12.71 25.63
CA ALA A 304 17.32 -11.91 26.79
C ALA A 304 18.85 -11.97 27.05
N GLY A 305 19.66 -12.27 26.04
CA GLY A 305 21.03 -12.78 26.24
C GLY A 305 22.21 -11.86 25.84
N SER A 306 22.06 -10.95 24.87
CA SER A 306 23.18 -10.16 24.34
C SER A 306 22.93 -8.64 24.41
N PRO A 307 23.79 -7.86 25.10
CA PRO A 307 23.69 -6.40 25.16
C PRO A 307 23.75 -5.71 23.78
N ASP A 308 24.54 -6.24 22.86
CA ASP A 308 24.76 -5.62 21.54
C ASP A 308 23.53 -5.77 20.63
N GLU A 309 22.83 -6.89 20.70
CA GLU A 309 21.58 -7.11 19.95
C GLU A 309 20.46 -6.23 20.48
N PHE A 310 20.43 -6.00 21.79
CA PHE A 310 19.47 -5.11 22.43
C PHE A 310 19.61 -3.67 21.94
N VAL A 311 20.84 -3.16 21.83
CA VAL A 311 21.10 -1.80 21.31
C VAL A 311 20.63 -1.69 19.85
N LYS A 312 20.94 -2.67 19.00
CA LYS A 312 20.48 -2.68 17.60
C LYS A 312 18.96 -2.67 17.47
N ILE A 313 18.25 -3.44 18.29
CA ILE A 313 16.78 -3.44 18.31
C ILE A 313 16.24 -2.07 18.77
N GLN A 314 16.87 -1.44 19.76
CA GLN A 314 16.47 -0.10 20.21
C GLN A 314 16.66 0.96 19.12
N GLU A 315 17.79 0.93 18.41
CA GLU A 315 18.05 1.82 17.27
C GLU A 315 17.02 1.62 16.16
N ALA A 316 16.72 0.36 15.81
CA ALA A 316 15.69 0.03 14.83
C ALA A 316 14.31 0.56 15.23
N LEU A 317 13.91 0.39 16.50
CA LEU A 317 12.65 0.93 17.01
C LEU A 317 12.65 2.47 17.00
N ALA A 318 13.78 3.11 17.28
CA ALA A 318 13.91 4.58 17.20
C ALA A 318 13.71 5.08 15.77
N VAL A 319 14.27 4.40 14.76
CA VAL A 319 14.02 4.71 13.33
C VAL A 319 12.53 4.62 13.01
N LEU A 320 11.85 3.55 13.44
CA LEU A 320 10.40 3.41 13.23
C LEU A 320 9.60 4.53 13.89
N ILE A 321 9.94 4.90 15.13
CA ILE A 321 9.25 5.97 15.87
C ILE A 321 9.40 7.30 15.14
N THR A 322 10.63 7.66 14.74
CA THR A 322 10.90 8.90 14.00
C THR A 322 10.15 8.91 12.67
N SER A 323 10.25 7.82 11.90
CA SER A 323 9.57 7.69 10.61
C SER A 323 8.05 7.79 10.75
N THR A 324 7.49 7.11 11.73
CA THR A 324 6.05 7.14 12.04
C THR A 324 5.59 8.54 12.43
N THR A 325 6.41 9.28 13.18
CA THR A 325 6.11 10.67 13.59
C THR A 325 6.10 11.61 12.38
N LEU A 326 7.10 11.49 11.50
CA LEU A 326 7.17 12.26 10.26
C LEU A 326 6.01 11.92 9.31
N LEU A 327 5.65 10.64 9.20
CA LEU A 327 4.51 10.20 8.39
C LEU A 327 3.19 10.76 8.93
N ALA A 328 2.99 10.78 10.25
CA ALA A 328 1.80 11.36 10.86
C ALA A 328 1.71 12.89 10.69
N ASP A 329 2.85 13.58 10.63
CA ASP A 329 2.91 15.02 10.32
C ASP A 329 2.49 15.29 8.87
N LYS A 330 2.96 14.48 7.91
CA LYS A 330 2.68 14.67 6.47
C LYS A 330 1.35 14.09 6.01
N ILE A 331 0.82 13.10 6.72
CA ILE A 331 -0.44 12.42 6.37
C ILE A 331 -1.45 12.62 7.51
N PRO A 332 -2.13 13.78 7.55
CA PRO A 332 -2.83 14.26 8.72
C PRO A 332 -4.11 13.48 9.08
N TYR A 333 -4.57 12.56 8.23
CA TYR A 333 -5.68 11.63 8.52
C TYR A 333 -5.21 10.30 9.14
N LEU A 334 -3.89 10.05 9.22
CA LEU A 334 -3.33 9.05 10.13
C LEU A 334 -3.40 9.62 11.55
N GLY A 335 -4.52 9.45 12.24
CA GLY A 335 -4.58 9.79 13.66
C GLY A 335 -3.46 9.07 14.43
N ALA A 336 -2.89 9.71 15.46
CA ALA A 336 -1.81 9.14 16.29
C ALA A 336 -2.11 7.75 16.89
N LEU A 337 -3.39 7.34 16.87
CA LEU A 337 -3.91 6.08 17.40
C LEU A 337 -3.81 4.89 16.44
N SER A 338 -3.70 5.07 15.12
CA SER A 338 -3.64 3.94 14.18
C SER A 338 -2.27 3.25 14.14
N LEU A 339 -1.20 3.99 14.46
CA LEU A 339 0.20 3.59 14.23
C LEU A 339 0.78 2.64 15.29
N PHE A 340 0.14 2.52 16.47
CA PHE A 340 0.55 1.60 17.54
C PHE A 340 -0.54 0.62 17.98
N SER A 341 -1.69 0.61 17.29
CA SER A 341 -2.81 -0.27 17.61
C SER A 341 -2.59 -1.75 17.26
N SER A 342 -1.45 -2.12 16.67
CA SER A 342 -1.08 -3.53 16.44
C SER A 342 -0.66 -4.26 17.73
N ARG A 343 -1.33 -4.04 18.86
CA ARG A 343 -1.37 -5.05 19.93
C ARG A 343 -2.22 -6.23 19.43
N ARG A 344 -1.70 -6.96 18.45
CA ARG A 344 -2.19 -8.24 17.91
C ARG A 344 -3.72 -8.39 18.02
N TYR A 345 -4.46 -7.72 17.12
CA TYR A 345 -5.88 -7.98 16.83
C TYR A 345 -6.82 -7.99 18.06
N SER A 346 -7.50 -6.87 18.31
CA SER A 346 -8.67 -6.81 19.21
C SER A 346 -9.66 -7.96 18.97
#